data_AF-A0A1X6MZN0-F1
#
_entry.id   AF-A0A1X6MZN0-F1
#
_cell.length_a   1.000
_cell.length_b   1.000
_cell.length_c   1.000
_cell.angle_alpha   90.00
_cell.angle_beta   90.00
_cell.angle_gamma   90.00
#
_symmetry.space_group_name_H-M   'P 1'
#
loop_
_entity.id
_entity.type
_entity.pdbx_description
1 polymer ?
#
loop_
_entity_poly.entity_id
_entity_poly.type
_entity_poly.pdbx_seq_one_letter_code
_entity_poly.pdbx_strand_id
1 'polypeptide(L)'
;ERTKTAVGPVMAELLESIEHEEDPILVHVAMQADMVSFAAGIVSAWDFQHQSDATFSSIHKQMLKSAESQAVTGRWRSLTRQYSKQRLYNGRDLAEGFTAQLAERLADILLVAGASPAAVRTPSTQQSLETVVRSALALQEAVGEGITSHDLEVVLVRMDEVFDSSRMEDVYSDGGEGAAGAHVERGGGEPEDERLHVLCTAALGLRRCEKPREGLGDELQVSVLVKPKVVLETFVYEL
;
A
#
# COMPACT_ATOMS: atom_id res chain seq x y z
N GLU A 1 -13.48 -7.98 -14.88
CA GLU A 1 -12.05 -8.38 -14.95
C GLU A 1 -11.09 -7.29 -14.47
N ARG A 2 -10.88 -6.16 -15.18
CA ARG A 2 -9.90 -5.12 -14.76
C ARG A 2 -10.14 -4.52 -13.36
N THR A 3 -11.39 -4.22 -13.00
CA THR A 3 -11.74 -3.64 -11.69
C THR A 3 -11.54 -4.62 -10.54
N LYS A 4 -11.78 -5.93 -10.74
CA LYS A 4 -11.47 -6.97 -9.75
C LYS A 4 -9.96 -7.05 -9.46
N THR A 5 -9.12 -6.79 -10.46
CA THR A 5 -7.66 -6.66 -10.28
C THR A 5 -7.26 -5.36 -9.59
N ALA A 6 -8.05 -4.29 -9.75
CA ALA A 6 -7.77 -2.97 -9.17
C ALA A 6 -8.09 -2.91 -7.68
N VAL A 7 -9.32 -3.29 -7.30
CA VAL A 7 -9.84 -3.15 -5.93
C VAL A 7 -10.09 -4.47 -5.21
N GLY A 8 -9.92 -5.60 -5.88
CA GLY A 8 -10.25 -6.93 -5.35
C GLY A 8 -11.67 -7.38 -5.73
N PRO A 9 -11.95 -8.70 -5.66
CA PRO A 9 -13.23 -9.25 -6.08
C PRO A 9 -14.40 -8.80 -5.18
N VAL A 10 -14.19 -8.70 -3.87
CA VAL A 10 -15.22 -8.29 -2.90
C VAL A 10 -15.62 -6.83 -3.10
N MET A 11 -14.64 -5.91 -3.15
CA MET A 11 -14.94 -4.50 -3.40
C MET A 11 -15.61 -4.28 -4.75
N ALA A 12 -15.23 -5.03 -5.80
CA ALA A 12 -15.90 -4.94 -7.09
C ALA A 12 -17.36 -5.39 -7.03
N GLU A 13 -17.67 -6.48 -6.30
CA GLU A 13 -19.04 -6.94 -6.10
C GLU A 13 -19.88 -5.94 -5.31
N LEU A 14 -19.31 -5.30 -4.28
CA LEU A 14 -19.96 -4.24 -3.51
C LEU A 14 -20.27 -3.01 -4.39
N LEU A 15 -19.31 -2.60 -5.22
CA LEU A 15 -19.50 -1.49 -6.16
C LEU A 15 -20.58 -1.79 -7.21
N GLU A 16 -20.75 -3.04 -7.61
CA GLU A 16 -21.78 -3.46 -8.58
C GLU A 16 -23.18 -3.59 -7.95
N SER A 17 -23.27 -3.85 -6.64
CA SER A 17 -24.52 -4.22 -5.95
C SER A 17 -25.19 -3.08 -5.19
N ILE A 18 -24.45 -2.06 -4.76
CA ILE A 18 -24.96 -0.92 -3.99
C ILE A 18 -25.22 0.27 -4.93
N GLU A 19 -26.32 1.00 -4.71
CA GLU A 19 -26.59 2.26 -5.42
C GLU A 19 -25.81 3.42 -4.77
N HIS A 20 -25.00 4.14 -5.56
CA HIS A 20 -24.06 5.16 -5.05
C HIS A 20 -24.53 6.61 -5.27
N GLU A 21 -25.76 6.84 -5.77
CA GLU A 21 -26.25 8.19 -6.09
C GLU A 21 -26.46 9.05 -4.83
N GLU A 22 -26.97 8.44 -3.75
CA GLU A 22 -27.25 9.12 -2.49
C GLU A 22 -26.04 9.11 -1.54
N ASP A 23 -25.22 8.05 -1.57
CA ASP A 23 -24.00 7.93 -0.78
C ASP A 23 -22.83 7.33 -1.59
N PRO A 24 -21.87 8.17 -2.07
CA PRO A 24 -20.72 7.71 -2.84
C PRO A 24 -19.55 7.24 -1.96
N ILE A 25 -19.73 7.06 -0.65
CA ILE A 25 -18.62 6.75 0.28
C ILE A 25 -17.88 5.46 -0.10
N LEU A 26 -18.58 4.43 -0.59
CA LEU A 26 -17.96 3.19 -1.04
C LEU A 26 -17.06 3.40 -2.26
N VAL A 27 -17.47 4.27 -3.19
CA VAL A 27 -16.67 4.66 -4.37
C VAL A 27 -15.41 5.40 -3.91
N HIS A 28 -15.52 6.30 -2.93
CA HIS A 28 -14.35 6.99 -2.36
C HIS A 28 -13.37 6.02 -1.69
N VAL A 29 -13.87 5.07 -0.89
CA VAL A 29 -13.04 4.04 -0.25
C VAL A 29 -12.31 3.20 -1.30
N ALA A 30 -13.01 2.77 -2.35
CA ALA A 30 -12.43 1.99 -3.44
C ALA A 30 -11.33 2.77 -4.19
N MET A 31 -11.59 4.04 -4.54
CA MET A 31 -10.62 4.91 -5.20
C MET A 31 -9.39 5.16 -4.31
N GLN A 32 -9.61 5.43 -3.01
CA GLN A 32 -8.54 5.64 -2.04
C GLN A 32 -7.66 4.40 -1.91
N ALA A 33 -8.26 3.21 -1.77
CA ALA A 33 -7.55 1.95 -1.69
C ALA A 33 -6.71 1.68 -2.96
N ASP A 34 -7.25 1.97 -4.13
CA ASP A 34 -6.53 1.82 -5.41
C ASP A 34 -5.32 2.77 -5.49
N MET A 35 -5.51 4.04 -5.14
CA MET A 35 -4.44 5.04 -5.11
C MET A 35 -3.31 4.65 -4.15
N VAL A 36 -3.67 4.15 -2.97
CA VAL A 36 -2.72 3.69 -1.94
C VAL A 36 -1.96 2.46 -2.43
N SER A 37 -2.66 1.48 -3.02
CA SER A 37 -2.04 0.29 -3.60
C SER A 37 -1.08 0.64 -4.74
N PHE A 38 -1.50 1.53 -5.64
CA PHE A 38 -0.68 2.02 -6.75
C PHE A 38 0.58 2.75 -6.25
N ALA A 39 0.43 3.65 -5.27
CA ALA A 39 1.56 4.34 -4.65
C ALA A 39 2.52 3.36 -3.96
N ALA A 40 2.02 2.34 -3.26
CA ALA A 40 2.86 1.31 -2.66
C ALA A 40 3.66 0.53 -3.71
N GLY A 41 3.03 0.23 -4.86
CA GLY A 41 3.68 -0.41 -6.00
C GLY A 41 4.86 0.41 -6.52
N ILE A 42 4.68 1.73 -6.69
CA ILE A 42 5.76 2.64 -7.08
C ILE A 42 6.88 2.64 -6.03
N VAL A 43 6.56 2.78 -4.75
CA VAL A 43 7.56 2.89 -3.67
C VAL A 43 8.35 1.59 -3.49
N SER A 44 7.69 0.46 -3.67
CA SER A 44 8.28 -0.87 -3.45
C SER A 44 9.09 -1.37 -4.65
N ALA A 45 8.92 -0.77 -5.84
CA ALA A 45 9.53 -1.25 -7.07
C ALA A 45 11.07 -1.24 -7.02
N TRP A 46 11.65 -2.36 -7.45
CA TRP A 46 13.05 -2.52 -7.82
C TRP A 46 13.30 -2.11 -9.25
N ASP A 47 12.34 -2.41 -10.12
CA ASP A 47 12.25 -1.96 -11.50
C ASP A 47 10.78 -1.70 -11.86
N PHE A 48 10.52 -0.65 -12.63
CA PHE A 48 9.15 -0.25 -13.00
C PHE A 48 8.55 -1.06 -14.16
N GLN A 49 9.29 -2.03 -14.70
CA GLN A 49 8.76 -3.00 -15.66
C GLN A 49 8.32 -4.30 -14.99
N HIS A 50 8.56 -4.42 -13.67
CA HIS A 50 8.37 -5.61 -12.85
C HIS A 50 9.01 -6.90 -13.40
N GLN A 51 9.98 -6.79 -14.33
CA GLN A 51 10.58 -7.95 -15.00
C GLN A 51 11.56 -8.69 -14.10
N SER A 52 12.25 -7.95 -13.23
CA SER A 52 13.29 -8.47 -12.34
C SER A 52 12.96 -8.23 -10.86
N ASP A 53 11.79 -7.65 -10.57
CA ASP A 53 11.39 -7.24 -9.22
C ASP A 53 11.43 -8.40 -8.20
N ALA A 54 10.87 -9.56 -8.58
CA ALA A 54 10.92 -10.76 -7.75
C ALA A 54 12.36 -11.26 -7.54
N THR A 55 13.19 -11.21 -8.57
CA THR A 55 14.60 -11.62 -8.51
C THR A 55 15.41 -10.71 -7.60
N PHE A 56 15.30 -9.39 -7.77
CA PHE A 56 15.99 -8.41 -6.93
C PHE A 56 15.52 -8.47 -5.48
N SER A 57 14.21 -8.59 -5.25
CA SER A 57 13.63 -8.79 -3.92
C SER A 57 14.19 -10.05 -3.24
N SER A 58 14.30 -11.17 -3.97
CA SER A 58 14.86 -12.42 -3.45
C SER A 58 16.34 -12.28 -3.10
N ILE A 59 17.15 -11.69 -3.99
CA ILE A 59 18.57 -11.45 -3.75
C ILE A 59 18.74 -10.56 -2.51
N HIS A 60 17.98 -9.48 -2.41
CA HIS A 60 18.03 -8.57 -1.27
C HIS A 60 17.70 -9.27 0.05
N LYS A 61 16.62 -10.07 0.08
CA LYS A 61 16.25 -10.86 1.27
C LYS A 61 17.34 -11.86 1.65
N GLN A 62 18.00 -12.47 0.67
CA GLN A 62 19.13 -13.36 0.93
C GLN A 62 20.34 -12.61 1.48
N MET A 63 20.65 -11.43 0.94
CA MET A 63 21.71 -10.55 1.47
C MET A 63 21.40 -10.09 2.90
N LEU A 64 20.13 -9.86 3.23
CA LEU A 64 19.72 -9.49 4.58
C LEU A 64 19.97 -10.63 5.60
N LYS A 65 19.83 -11.88 5.18
CA LYS A 65 20.07 -13.08 5.99
C LYS A 65 21.52 -13.59 5.95
N SER A 66 22.37 -13.03 5.09
CA SER A 66 23.77 -13.45 4.98
C SER A 66 24.69 -12.65 5.90
N ALA A 67 25.97 -13.02 5.92
CA ALA A 67 27.02 -12.30 6.67
C ALA A 67 27.34 -10.89 6.13
N GLU A 68 26.70 -10.45 5.05
CA GLU A 68 26.93 -9.11 4.50
C GLU A 68 26.51 -8.01 5.50
N SER A 69 27.25 -6.92 5.57
CA SER A 69 26.86 -5.81 6.46
C SER A 69 25.62 -5.06 5.93
N GLN A 70 24.84 -4.45 6.83
CA GLN A 70 23.70 -3.60 6.44
C GLN A 70 24.11 -2.51 5.44
N ALA A 71 25.30 -1.94 5.57
CA ALA A 71 25.81 -0.92 4.66
C ALA A 71 26.03 -1.46 3.23
N VAL A 72 26.52 -2.70 3.10
CA VAL A 72 26.70 -3.36 1.80
C VAL A 72 25.33 -3.68 1.19
N THR A 73 24.42 -4.28 1.96
CA THR A 73 23.07 -4.61 1.49
C THR A 73 22.29 -3.37 1.08
N GLY A 74 22.29 -2.32 1.91
CA GLY A 74 21.61 -1.05 1.62
C GLY A 74 22.21 -0.33 0.40
N ARG A 75 23.54 -0.33 0.25
CA ARG A 75 24.18 0.24 -0.95
C ARG A 75 23.85 -0.55 -2.21
N TRP A 76 23.81 -1.87 -2.13
CA TRP A 76 23.38 -2.72 -3.24
C TRP A 76 21.94 -2.41 -3.64
N ARG A 77 21.03 -2.24 -2.66
CA ARG A 77 19.64 -1.87 -2.91
C ARG A 77 19.53 -0.54 -3.63
N SER A 78 20.22 0.48 -3.12
CA SER A 78 20.24 1.83 -3.66
C SER A 78 20.70 1.83 -5.13
N LEU A 79 21.87 1.25 -5.42
CA LEU A 79 22.40 1.21 -6.79
C LEU A 79 21.51 0.39 -7.73
N THR A 80 20.98 -0.74 -7.27
CA THR A 80 20.09 -1.59 -8.08
C THR A 80 18.83 -0.84 -8.50
N ARG A 81 18.16 -0.15 -7.58
CA ARG A 81 16.97 0.66 -7.89
C ARG A 81 17.32 1.83 -8.81
N GLN A 82 18.38 2.57 -8.50
CA GLN A 82 18.83 3.73 -9.28
C GLN A 82 19.11 3.36 -10.75
N TYR A 83 19.90 2.31 -10.99
CA TYR A 83 20.30 1.92 -12.34
C TYR A 83 19.19 1.19 -13.11
N SER A 84 18.31 0.45 -12.43
CA SER A 84 17.11 -0.12 -13.05
C SER A 84 16.23 0.98 -13.65
N LYS A 85 16.02 2.10 -12.93
CA LYS A 85 15.29 3.27 -13.44
C LYS A 85 15.96 3.89 -14.67
N GLN A 86 17.28 4.12 -14.60
CA GLN A 86 18.03 4.76 -15.68
C GLN A 86 17.95 3.97 -17.00
N ARG A 87 18.09 2.64 -16.94
CA ARG A 87 18.01 1.75 -18.10
C ARG A 87 16.68 1.85 -18.85
N LEU A 88 15.58 2.04 -18.11
CA LEU A 88 14.23 1.95 -18.64
C LEU A 88 13.73 3.25 -19.26
N TYR A 89 14.08 4.38 -18.66
CA TYR A 89 13.40 5.63 -18.96
C TYR A 89 14.24 6.64 -19.73
N ASN A 90 15.58 6.47 -19.80
CA ASN A 90 16.47 7.35 -20.59
C ASN A 90 16.19 8.86 -20.38
N GLY A 91 15.77 9.27 -19.17
CA GLY A 91 15.42 10.66 -18.84
C GLY A 91 13.98 11.09 -19.11
N ARG A 92 13.07 10.18 -19.49
CA ARG A 92 11.62 10.47 -19.55
C ARG A 92 11.03 10.71 -18.16
N ASP A 93 10.05 11.61 -18.08
CA ASP A 93 9.30 11.83 -16.84
C ASP A 93 8.39 10.64 -16.54
N LEU A 94 8.69 9.94 -15.45
CA LEU A 94 7.89 8.83 -14.95
C LEU A 94 6.50 9.25 -14.49
N ALA A 95 6.38 10.49 -14.02
CA ALA A 95 5.14 10.98 -13.43
C ALA A 95 4.02 11.01 -14.45
N GLU A 96 4.29 11.43 -15.69
CA GLU A 96 3.28 11.49 -16.76
C GLU A 96 2.67 10.10 -17.03
N GLY A 97 3.52 9.09 -17.25
CA GLY A 97 3.08 7.73 -17.55
C GLY A 97 2.33 7.06 -16.41
N PHE A 98 2.78 7.27 -15.17
CA PHE A 98 2.09 6.73 -14.00
C PHE A 98 0.80 7.48 -13.65
N THR A 99 0.74 8.79 -13.92
CA THR A 99 -0.49 9.58 -13.74
C THR A 99 -1.57 9.10 -14.71
N ALA A 100 -1.22 8.86 -15.97
CA ALA A 100 -2.14 8.29 -16.95
C ALA A 100 -2.65 6.90 -16.52
N GLN A 101 -1.75 6.03 -16.06
CA GLN A 101 -2.13 4.70 -15.56
C GLN A 101 -3.05 4.78 -14.34
N LEU A 102 -2.76 5.64 -13.37
CA LEU A 102 -3.61 5.83 -12.19
C LEU A 102 -5.00 6.36 -12.60
N ALA A 103 -5.05 7.35 -13.50
CA ALA A 103 -6.30 7.89 -14.00
C ALA A 103 -7.16 6.84 -14.71
N GLU A 104 -6.55 5.95 -15.50
CA GLU A 104 -7.27 4.83 -16.13
C GLU A 104 -7.85 3.85 -15.11
N ARG A 105 -7.11 3.51 -14.05
CA ARG A 105 -7.61 2.65 -12.98
C ARG A 105 -8.80 3.25 -12.25
N LEU A 106 -8.72 4.54 -11.92
CA LEU A 106 -9.82 5.26 -11.27
C LEU A 106 -11.04 5.40 -12.21
N ALA A 107 -10.82 5.57 -13.52
CA ALA A 107 -11.90 5.53 -14.50
C ALA A 107 -12.60 4.17 -14.54
N ASP A 108 -11.85 3.07 -14.45
CA ASP A 108 -12.41 1.71 -14.39
C ASP A 108 -13.28 1.50 -13.13
N ILE A 109 -12.90 2.07 -11.99
CA ILE A 109 -13.69 2.04 -10.74
C ILE A 109 -14.99 2.84 -10.91
N LEU A 110 -14.90 4.07 -11.42
CA LEU A 110 -16.09 4.90 -11.67
C LEU A 110 -17.08 4.23 -12.62
N LEU A 111 -16.58 3.60 -13.69
CA LEU A 111 -17.42 2.89 -14.65
C LEU A 111 -18.18 1.73 -14.00
N VAL A 112 -17.54 0.98 -13.09
CA VAL A 112 -18.21 -0.12 -12.37
C VAL A 112 -19.25 0.40 -11.39
N ALA A 113 -18.99 1.54 -10.74
CA ALA A 113 -19.95 2.22 -9.88
C ALA A 113 -21.09 2.93 -10.63
N GLY A 114 -21.19 2.80 -11.97
CA GLY A 114 -22.19 3.48 -12.78
C GLY A 114 -21.93 4.99 -12.99
N ALA A 115 -20.77 5.49 -12.57
CA ALA A 115 -20.39 6.90 -12.66
C ALA A 115 -19.60 7.22 -13.94
N SER A 116 -19.61 8.50 -14.33
CA SER A 116 -18.89 8.95 -15.54
C SER A 116 -17.37 9.03 -15.30
N PRO A 117 -16.54 8.38 -16.15
CA PRO A 117 -15.08 8.47 -16.06
C PRO A 117 -14.53 9.84 -16.48
N ALA A 118 -15.39 10.77 -16.94
CA ALA A 118 -14.96 12.12 -17.30
C ALA A 118 -14.41 12.89 -16.08
N ALA A 119 -14.88 12.57 -14.87
CA ALA A 119 -14.48 13.23 -13.63
C ALA A 119 -12.96 13.13 -13.35
N VAL A 120 -12.34 12.00 -13.70
CA VAL A 120 -10.89 11.80 -13.51
C VAL A 120 -10.05 12.45 -14.60
N ARG A 121 -10.65 12.89 -15.72
CA ARG A 121 -9.96 13.52 -16.85
C ARG A 121 -9.90 15.04 -16.77
N THR A 122 -10.49 15.64 -15.72
CA THR A 122 -10.42 17.09 -15.54
C THR A 122 -8.98 17.53 -15.21
N PRO A 123 -8.55 18.74 -15.63
CA PRO A 123 -7.20 19.21 -15.33
C PRO A 123 -6.86 19.24 -13.83
N SER A 124 -7.83 19.61 -12.97
CA SER A 124 -7.64 19.63 -11.52
C SER A 124 -7.44 18.24 -10.92
N THR A 125 -8.21 17.25 -11.39
CA THR A 125 -8.03 15.87 -10.94
C THR A 125 -6.70 15.31 -11.43
N GLN A 126 -6.34 15.54 -12.70
CA GLN A 126 -5.05 15.12 -13.25
C GLN A 126 -3.87 15.70 -12.46
N GLN A 127 -3.91 16.98 -12.08
CA GLN A 127 -2.88 17.60 -11.24
C GLN A 127 -2.79 16.97 -9.85
N SER A 128 -3.92 16.58 -9.27
CA SER A 128 -3.97 15.90 -7.97
C SER A 128 -3.38 14.49 -8.05
N LEU A 129 -3.70 13.74 -9.12
CA LEU A 129 -3.13 12.42 -9.37
C LEU A 129 -1.61 12.49 -9.61
N GLU A 130 -1.16 13.49 -10.38
CA GLU A 130 0.26 13.73 -10.59
C GLU A 130 0.98 14.02 -9.27
N THR A 131 0.36 14.77 -8.36
CA THR A 131 0.91 15.06 -7.04
C THR A 131 1.11 13.78 -6.22
N VAL A 132 0.15 12.85 -6.25
CA VAL A 132 0.26 11.54 -5.59
C VAL A 132 1.40 10.72 -6.20
N VAL A 133 1.47 10.65 -7.52
CA VAL A 133 2.51 9.90 -8.25
C VAL A 133 3.90 10.47 -7.96
N ARG A 134 4.07 11.80 -8.03
CA ARG A 134 5.35 12.45 -7.72
C ARG A 134 5.76 12.23 -6.27
N SER A 135 4.80 12.25 -5.34
CA SER A 135 5.07 11.95 -3.93
C SER A 135 5.53 10.51 -3.74
N ALA A 136 4.90 9.55 -4.43
CA ALA A 136 5.32 8.15 -4.39
C ALA A 136 6.72 7.93 -4.99
N LEU A 137 7.04 8.61 -6.10
CA LEU A 137 8.38 8.58 -6.71
C LEU A 137 9.44 9.19 -5.79
N ALA A 138 9.15 10.33 -5.18
CA ALA A 138 10.06 10.96 -4.22
C ALA A 138 10.27 10.07 -2.98
N LEU A 139 9.21 9.42 -2.49
CA LEU A 139 9.31 8.46 -1.40
C LEU A 139 10.15 7.25 -1.80
N GLN A 140 9.95 6.69 -3.00
CA GLN A 140 10.77 5.59 -3.56
C GLN A 140 12.25 5.95 -3.57
N GLU A 141 12.60 7.16 -4.00
CA GLU A 141 13.99 7.64 -4.01
C GLU A 141 14.54 7.79 -2.59
N ALA A 142 13.78 8.41 -1.68
CA ALA A 142 14.21 8.60 -0.30
C ALA A 142 14.46 7.28 0.43
N VAL A 143 13.51 6.35 0.40
CA VAL A 143 13.57 5.08 1.14
C VAL A 143 14.37 4.01 0.40
N GLY A 144 14.28 3.99 -0.92
CA GLY A 144 14.87 2.97 -1.78
C GLY A 144 16.31 3.27 -2.21
N GLU A 145 16.70 4.54 -2.28
CA GLU A 145 18.03 4.96 -2.77
C GLU A 145 18.81 5.80 -1.76
N GLY A 146 18.17 6.73 -1.07
CA GLY A 146 18.85 7.66 -0.15
C GLY A 146 19.28 7.01 1.16
N ILE A 147 18.41 6.21 1.78
CA ILE A 147 18.66 5.59 3.08
C ILE A 147 19.28 4.21 2.88
N THR A 148 20.50 4.03 3.39
CA THR A 148 21.26 2.76 3.30
C THR A 148 21.61 2.15 4.65
N SER A 149 21.39 2.88 5.75
CA SER A 149 21.73 2.43 7.11
C SER A 149 20.73 1.41 7.67
N HIS A 150 19.53 1.34 7.10
CA HIS A 150 18.47 0.39 7.40
C HIS A 150 17.53 0.35 6.19
N ASP A 151 16.60 -0.61 6.19
CA ASP A 151 15.57 -0.67 5.18
C ASP A 151 14.28 -0.07 5.70
N LEU A 152 13.65 0.72 4.84
CA LEU A 152 12.33 1.26 5.06
C LEU A 152 11.39 0.66 4.01
N GLU A 153 10.32 0.05 4.50
CA GLU A 153 9.35 -0.65 3.66
C GLU A 153 7.97 -0.07 3.94
N VAL A 154 7.26 0.27 2.86
CA VAL A 154 5.83 0.62 2.96
C VAL A 154 5.03 -0.64 3.30
N VAL A 155 3.99 -0.46 4.09
CA VAL A 155 3.12 -1.54 4.55
C VAL A 155 1.72 -1.34 3.97
N LEU A 156 1.25 -2.36 3.26
CA LEU A 156 -0.15 -2.58 2.93
C LEU A 156 -0.64 -3.77 3.75
N VAL A 157 -1.88 -3.68 4.22
CA VAL A 157 -2.60 -4.79 4.82
C VAL A 157 -3.52 -5.38 3.76
N ARG A 158 -3.47 -6.69 3.57
CA ARG A 158 -4.34 -7.34 2.58
C ARG A 158 -5.77 -7.37 3.10
N MET A 159 -6.69 -7.38 2.14
CA MET A 159 -8.08 -7.73 2.42
C MET A 159 -8.12 -9.08 3.15
N ASP A 160 -9.05 -9.23 4.08
CA ASP A 160 -9.27 -10.42 4.89
C ASP A 160 -8.15 -10.72 5.93
N GLU A 161 -7.14 -9.87 6.05
CA GLU A 161 -6.24 -9.94 7.21
C GLU A 161 -6.98 -9.52 8.48
N VAL A 162 -6.78 -10.27 9.56
CA VAL A 162 -7.32 -9.96 10.89
C VAL A 162 -6.77 -8.63 11.37
N PHE A 163 -7.67 -7.74 11.80
CA PHE A 163 -7.30 -6.45 12.37
C PHE A 163 -6.50 -6.62 13.66
N ASP A 164 -5.36 -5.94 13.71
CA ASP A 164 -4.50 -5.88 14.89
C ASP A 164 -4.23 -4.41 15.24
N SER A 165 -4.90 -3.90 16.27
CA SER A 165 -4.78 -2.51 16.73
C SER A 165 -3.37 -2.14 17.18
N SER A 166 -2.51 -3.13 17.50
CA SER A 166 -1.11 -2.87 17.82
C SER A 166 -0.28 -2.50 16.58
N ARG A 167 -0.75 -2.88 15.39
CA ARG A 167 -0.04 -2.71 14.11
C ARG A 167 -0.81 -1.91 13.06
N MET A 168 -2.10 -1.68 13.26
CA MET A 168 -3.02 -1.04 12.32
C MET A 168 -3.84 0.06 13.02
N GLU A 169 -4.37 0.98 12.24
CA GLU A 169 -5.30 2.03 12.70
C GLU A 169 -6.57 1.94 11.87
N ASP A 170 -7.75 1.84 12.50
CA ASP A 170 -9.02 1.87 11.80
C ASP A 170 -9.41 3.32 11.48
N VAL A 171 -9.70 3.61 10.21
CA VAL A 171 -10.08 4.93 9.69
C VAL A 171 -11.32 5.48 10.38
N TYR A 172 -12.28 4.62 10.72
CA TYR A 172 -13.57 5.02 11.27
C TYR A 172 -13.67 4.83 12.79
N SER A 173 -12.58 4.40 13.43
CA SER A 173 -12.51 4.40 14.89
C SER A 173 -12.43 5.84 15.38
N ASP A 174 -13.48 6.29 16.07
CA ASP A 174 -13.66 7.68 16.49
C ASP A 174 -12.76 8.01 17.69
N GLY A 175 -11.42 7.94 17.53
CA GLY A 175 -10.36 8.42 18.43
C GLY A 175 -10.37 7.94 19.89
N GLY A 176 -11.40 7.20 20.30
CA GLY A 176 -11.62 6.73 21.64
C GLY A 176 -11.11 5.30 21.74
N GLU A 177 -10.24 5.07 22.71
CA GLU A 177 -9.71 3.77 23.13
C GLU A 177 -10.82 2.72 23.44
N GLY A 178 -12.11 3.06 23.31
CA GLY A 178 -13.26 2.25 23.69
C GLY A 178 -14.08 1.59 22.58
N ALA A 179 -13.90 1.90 21.29
CA ALA A 179 -14.67 1.22 20.22
C ALA A 179 -13.94 -0.02 19.69
N ALA A 180 -12.66 0.11 19.32
CA ALA A 180 -11.80 -1.04 18.99
C ALA A 180 -11.28 -1.78 20.24
N GLY A 181 -11.33 -1.16 21.42
CA GLY A 181 -10.95 -1.76 22.70
C GLY A 181 -12.06 -2.56 23.38
N ALA A 182 -13.32 -2.45 22.94
CA ALA A 182 -14.43 -3.20 23.54
C ALA A 182 -14.39 -4.71 23.23
N HIS A 183 -13.72 -5.12 22.15
CA HIS A 183 -13.59 -6.54 21.75
C HIS A 183 -12.21 -7.14 22.02
N VAL A 184 -11.18 -6.36 22.36
CA VAL A 184 -9.78 -6.86 22.38
C VAL A 184 -9.25 -7.24 23.78
N GLU A 185 -9.96 -6.96 24.87
CA GLU A 185 -9.58 -7.45 26.20
C GLU A 185 -10.67 -8.29 26.88
N ARG A 186 -11.08 -9.40 26.25
CA ARG A 186 -11.61 -10.56 27.00
C ARG A 186 -10.90 -11.83 26.55
N GLY A 187 -10.18 -12.42 27.50
CA GLY A 187 -9.27 -13.52 27.25
C GLY A 187 -9.95 -14.79 26.74
N GLY A 188 -9.24 -15.47 25.83
CA GLY A 188 -9.26 -16.92 25.68
C GLY A 188 -10.54 -17.53 25.09
N GLY A 189 -10.56 -17.69 23.76
CA GLY A 189 -11.37 -18.72 23.11
C GLY A 189 -12.60 -18.24 22.35
N GLU A 190 -12.60 -17.03 21.78
CA GLU A 190 -13.67 -16.63 20.86
C GLU A 190 -13.55 -17.36 19.50
N PRO A 191 -14.68 -17.78 18.91
CA PRO A 191 -14.73 -18.40 17.58
C PRO A 191 -14.14 -17.46 16.52
N GLU A 192 -13.61 -18.01 15.42
CA GLU A 192 -12.99 -17.23 14.35
C GLU A 192 -13.92 -16.15 13.74
N ASP A 193 -15.24 -16.32 13.86
CA ASP A 193 -16.30 -15.44 13.36
C ASP A 193 -16.43 -14.05 14.04
N GLU A 194 -15.78 -13.81 15.18
CA GLU A 194 -15.89 -12.50 15.89
C GLU A 194 -14.69 -11.57 15.67
N ARG A 195 -13.68 -12.01 14.90
CA ARG A 195 -12.53 -11.15 14.59
C ARG A 195 -12.90 -10.18 13.49
N LEU A 196 -12.53 -8.91 13.64
CA LEU A 196 -12.73 -7.92 12.60
C LEU A 196 -11.70 -8.12 11.50
N HIS A 197 -12.15 -8.23 10.25
CA HIS A 197 -11.25 -8.33 9.09
C HIS A 197 -11.10 -6.99 8.37
N VAL A 198 -9.93 -6.80 7.75
CA VAL A 198 -9.64 -5.64 6.93
C VAL A 198 -10.33 -5.76 5.58
N LEU A 199 -11.09 -4.73 5.19
CA LEU A 199 -11.64 -4.58 3.86
C LEU A 199 -10.56 -4.07 2.90
N CYS A 200 -9.88 -2.98 3.26
CA CYS A 200 -8.80 -2.40 2.44
C CYS A 200 -7.86 -1.50 3.25
N THR A 201 -6.67 -1.24 2.69
CA THR A 201 -5.76 -0.21 3.23
C THR A 201 -6.10 1.16 2.64
N ALA A 202 -6.39 2.14 3.49
CA ALA A 202 -6.72 3.52 3.11
C ALA A 202 -5.55 4.51 3.26
N ALA A 203 -4.50 4.15 4.01
CA ALA A 203 -3.25 4.90 4.04
C ALA A 203 -2.05 3.98 4.28
N LEU A 204 -0.92 4.28 3.64
CA LEU A 204 0.31 3.50 3.75
C LEU A 204 0.86 3.51 5.17
N GLY A 205 1.24 2.32 5.65
CA GLY A 205 2.13 2.19 6.79
C GLY A 205 3.59 2.31 6.37
N LEU A 206 4.47 2.46 7.36
CA LEU A 206 5.92 2.44 7.17
C LEU A 206 6.55 1.61 8.29
N ARG A 207 7.43 0.69 7.92
CA ARG A 207 8.23 -0.07 8.87
C ARG A 207 9.72 0.08 8.56
N ARG A 208 10.52 -0.03 9.60
CA ARG A 208 11.97 -0.16 9.53
C ARG A 208 12.35 -1.61 9.73
N CYS A 209 13.16 -2.14 8.82
CA CYS A 209 13.76 -3.46 8.87
C CYS A 209 15.27 -3.29 8.99
N GLU A 210 15.89 -3.93 9.97
CA GLU A 210 17.34 -3.89 10.17
C GLU A 210 17.89 -5.24 10.59
N LYS A 211 19.14 -5.50 10.20
CA LYS A 211 19.87 -6.66 10.72
C LYS A 211 20.00 -6.55 12.25
N PRO A 212 19.87 -7.66 12.98
CA PRO A 212 20.09 -7.67 14.41
C PRO A 212 21.54 -7.23 14.70
N ARG A 213 21.72 -6.49 15.80
CA ARG A 213 23.07 -6.19 16.29
C ARG A 213 23.76 -7.50 16.67
N GLU A 214 25.09 -7.54 16.58
CA GLU A 214 25.89 -8.73 16.89
C GLU A 214 25.44 -9.39 18.20
N GLY A 215 25.08 -10.68 18.14
CA GLY A 215 24.65 -11.47 19.29
C GLY A 215 23.14 -11.62 19.52
N LEU A 216 22.28 -11.02 18.69
CA LEU A 216 20.80 -11.06 18.86
C LEU A 216 20.05 -12.04 17.93
N GLY A 217 20.76 -12.96 17.27
CA GLY A 217 20.17 -13.99 16.38
C GLY A 217 20.23 -13.64 14.90
N ASP A 218 19.50 -14.40 14.08
CA ASP A 218 19.48 -14.29 12.60
C ASP A 218 18.19 -13.63 12.06
N GLU A 219 17.26 -13.27 12.97
CA GLU A 219 15.99 -12.63 12.61
C GLU A 219 16.14 -11.11 12.48
N LEU A 220 15.55 -10.55 11.42
CA LEU A 220 15.51 -9.11 11.19
C LEU A 220 14.72 -8.41 12.30
N GLN A 221 15.27 -7.33 12.83
CA GLN A 221 14.56 -6.44 13.72
C GLN A 221 13.61 -5.57 12.90
N VAL A 222 12.31 -5.70 13.16
CA VAL A 222 11.26 -4.98 12.46
C VAL A 222 10.55 -4.06 13.45
N SER A 223 10.46 -2.77 13.14
CA SER A 223 9.71 -1.78 13.92
C SER A 223 8.72 -1.03 13.04
N VAL A 224 7.48 -0.89 13.50
CA VAL A 224 6.47 -0.07 12.83
C VAL A 224 6.73 1.40 13.19
N LEU A 225 6.95 2.23 12.18
CA LEU A 225 7.17 3.67 12.34
C LEU A 225 5.85 4.44 12.15
N VAL A 226 5.03 3.98 11.22
CA VAL A 226 3.69 4.50 10.92
C VAL A 226 2.77 3.31 10.71
N LYS A 227 1.67 3.24 11.45
CA LYS A 227 0.66 2.20 11.25
C LYS A 227 -0.08 2.48 9.93
N PRO A 228 -0.31 1.48 9.07
CA PRO A 228 -1.26 1.63 7.97
C PRO A 228 -2.64 1.93 8.53
N LYS A 229 -3.37 2.82 7.84
CA LYS A 229 -4.80 3.01 8.12
C LYS A 229 -5.60 2.05 7.27
N VAL A 230 -6.55 1.36 7.89
CA VAL A 230 -7.37 0.33 7.26
C VAL A 230 -8.85 0.66 7.43
N VAL A 231 -9.65 0.22 6.47
CA VAL A 231 -11.11 0.16 6.60
C VAL A 231 -11.45 -1.28 6.93
N LEU A 232 -12.30 -1.50 7.93
CA LEU A 232 -12.76 -2.81 8.36
C LEU A 232 -13.98 -3.25 7.54
N GLU A 233 -14.21 -4.55 7.44
CA GLU A 233 -15.38 -5.10 6.73
C GLU A 233 -16.72 -4.65 7.31
N THR A 234 -16.75 -4.33 8.61
CA THR A 234 -17.96 -3.83 9.30
C THR A 234 -18.48 -2.54 8.70
N PHE A 235 -17.63 -1.76 8.02
CA PHE A 235 -18.01 -0.59 7.24
C PHE A 235 -19.13 -0.89 6.23
N VAL A 236 -19.15 -2.09 5.64
CA VAL A 236 -20.16 -2.48 4.65
C VAL A 236 -21.56 -2.57 5.26
N TYR A 237 -21.68 -2.86 6.56
CA TYR A 237 -22.98 -2.92 7.24
C TYR A 237 -23.59 -1.55 7.53
N GLU A 238 -22.83 -0.47 7.31
CA GLU A 238 -23.27 0.91 7.52
C GLU A 238 -23.73 1.60 6.22
N LEU A 239 -23.61 0.91 5.07
CA LEU A 239 -24.04 1.33 3.73
C LEU A 239 -25.48 0.86 3.43
#